data_AF-A0A377D6H2-F1
#
_entry.id   AF-A0A377D6H2-F1
#
_cell.length_a   1.000
_cell.length_b   1.000
_cell.length_c   1.000
_cell.angle_alpha   90.00
_cell.angle_beta   90.00
_cell.angle_gamma   90.00
#
_symmetry.space_group_name_H-M   'P 1'
#
loop_
_entity.id
_entity.type
_entity.pdbx_description
1 polymer ?
#
loop_
_entity_poly.entity_id
_entity_poly.type
_entity_poly.pdbx_seq_one_letter_code
_entity_poly.pdbx_strand_id
1 'polypeptide(L)'
;MAFVIRFDINNLTQREVENLPLNGIGLVDLTFDEPLVLDRYQQNPVTGGLIFIDRLSNVTVGAGMVHEPVSLATAAPSEFSAFELELNALVRRHFPHWGARDLLGDK
;
A
#
# COMPACT_ATOMS: atom_id res chain seq x y z
N MET A 1 -7.88 -12.94 -0.62
CA MET A 1 -6.79 -13.56 -1.40
C MET A 1 -7.42 -14.10 -2.66
N ALA A 2 -7.25 -13.41 -3.77
CA ALA A 2 -7.90 -13.77 -5.03
C ALA A 2 -6.82 -13.85 -6.12
N PHE A 3 -6.83 -14.99 -6.81
CA PHE A 3 -6.09 -15.36 -8.03
C PHE A 3 -4.56 -15.33 -7.95
N VAL A 4 -3.96 -16.53 -8.05
CA VAL A 4 -2.51 -16.72 -8.21
C VAL A 4 -2.23 -16.98 -9.69
N ILE A 5 -1.59 -16.03 -10.37
CA ILE A 5 -1.01 -16.31 -11.69
C ILE A 5 0.40 -16.86 -11.45
N ARG A 6 0.59 -18.16 -11.63
CA ARG A 6 1.91 -18.79 -11.53
C ARG A 6 2.70 -18.58 -12.82
N PHE A 7 3.97 -18.24 -12.67
CA PHE A 7 4.94 -18.23 -13.76
C PHE A 7 5.72 -19.54 -13.76
N ASP A 8 5.68 -20.27 -14.88
CA ASP A 8 6.63 -21.35 -15.11
C ASP A 8 7.97 -20.74 -15.54
N ILE A 9 8.97 -20.78 -14.66
CA ILE A 9 10.29 -20.16 -14.91
C ILE A 9 10.97 -20.81 -16.12
N ASN A 10 10.69 -22.09 -16.40
CA ASN A 10 11.32 -22.82 -17.49
C ASN A 10 10.73 -22.46 -18.86
N ASN A 11 9.44 -22.11 -18.90
CA ASN A 11 8.71 -21.92 -20.16
C ASN A 11 8.11 -20.50 -20.31
N LEU A 12 8.26 -19.64 -19.30
CA LEU A 12 7.68 -18.29 -19.19
C LEU A 12 6.15 -18.25 -19.39
N THR A 13 5.46 -19.38 -19.24
CA THR A 13 4.01 -19.46 -19.39
C THR A 13 3.31 -19.09 -18.08
N GLN A 14 2.24 -18.29 -18.19
CA GLN A 14 1.36 -17.92 -17.09
C GLN A 14 0.22 -18.93 -16.98
N ARG A 15 -0.09 -19.37 -15.77
CA ARG A 15 -1.26 -20.21 -15.48
C ARG A 15 -1.96 -19.73 -14.24
N GLU A 16 -3.29 -19.64 -14.33
CA GLU A 16 -4.13 -19.43 -13.17
C GLU A 16 -4.11 -20.69 -12.31
N VAL A 17 -3.79 -20.52 -11.02
CA VAL A 17 -3.75 -21.61 -10.04
C VAL A 17 -4.43 -21.15 -8.76
N GLU A 18 -4.99 -22.11 -8.03
CA GLU A 18 -5.59 -21.83 -6.72
C GLU A 18 -4.52 -21.73 -5.61
N ASN A 19 -3.40 -22.43 -5.79
CA ASN A 19 -2.33 -22.52 -4.80
C ASN A 19 -0.95 -22.41 -5.45
N LEU A 20 -0.04 -21.71 -4.78
CA LEU A 20 1.36 -21.63 -5.19
C LEU A 20 2.16 -22.76 -4.51
N PRO A 21 2.80 -23.67 -5.27
CA PRO A 21 3.63 -24.72 -4.67
C PRO A 21 4.91 -24.15 -4.06
N LEU A 22 5.62 -24.96 -3.26
CA LEU A 22 6.94 -24.59 -2.74
C LEU A 22 7.87 -24.16 -3.88
N ASN A 23 8.60 -23.07 -3.67
CA ASN A 23 9.47 -22.43 -4.66
C ASN A 23 8.74 -21.91 -5.91
N GLY A 24 7.40 -21.87 -5.90
CA GLY A 24 6.62 -21.21 -6.95
C GLY A 24 6.78 -19.70 -6.89
N ILE A 25 6.73 -19.07 -8.06
CA ILE A 25 6.63 -17.61 -8.19
C ILE A 25 5.28 -17.31 -8.85
N GLY A 26 4.53 -16.39 -8.26
CA GLY A 26 3.24 -15.98 -8.79
C GLY A 26 2.90 -14.52 -8.48
N LEU A 27 2.00 -13.97 -9.29
CA LEU A 27 1.34 -12.69 -9.03
C LEU A 27 0.07 -12.98 -8.23
N VAL A 28 -0.16 -12.22 -7.16
CA VAL A 28 -1.28 -12.40 -6.24
C VAL A 28 -1.85 -11.06 -5.81
N ASP A 29 -3.16 -10.99 -5.57
CA ASP A 29 -3.79 -9.86 -4.91
C ASP A 29 -3.85 -10.07 -3.39
N LEU A 30 -3.32 -9.09 -2.66
CA LEU A 30 -3.30 -9.05 -1.21
C LEU A 30 -4.28 -7.99 -0.69
N THR A 31 -4.92 -8.30 0.43
CA THR A 31 -5.76 -7.36 1.18
C THR A 31 -5.23 -7.33 2.60
N PHE A 32 -5.10 -6.12 3.14
CA PHE A 32 -4.60 -5.89 4.49
C PHE A 32 -5.72 -5.37 5.37
N ASP A 33 -5.68 -5.72 6.65
CA ASP A 33 -6.68 -5.30 7.64
C ASP A 33 -6.59 -3.79 7.95
N GLU A 34 -5.40 -3.21 7.75
CA GLU A 34 -5.13 -1.79 7.95
C GLU A 34 -4.56 -1.14 6.68
N PRO A 35 -4.79 0.17 6.46
CA PRO A 35 -4.20 0.89 5.35
C PRO A 35 -2.67 0.90 5.43
N LEU A 36 -2.00 0.51 4.33
CA LEU A 36 -0.56 0.54 4.21
C LEU A 36 -0.12 1.48 3.10
N VAL A 37 0.93 2.26 3.37
CA VAL A 37 1.64 3.03 2.34
C VAL A 37 2.67 2.11 1.71
N LEU A 38 2.43 1.70 0.47
CA LEU A 38 3.27 0.78 -0.29
C LEU A 38 3.78 1.48 -1.55
N ASP A 39 5.06 1.28 -1.87
CA ASP A 39 5.64 1.69 -3.13
C ASP A 39 5.87 0.47 -4.02
N ARG A 40 5.97 0.68 -5.34
CA ARG A 40 6.44 -0.40 -6.21
C ARG A 40 7.87 -0.77 -5.81
N TYR A 41 8.19 -2.06 -5.73
CA TYR A 41 9.51 -2.53 -5.32
C TYR A 41 10.64 -1.93 -6.17
N GLN A 42 10.42 -1.77 -7.48
CA GLN A 42 11.38 -1.17 -8.41
C GLN A 42 11.70 0.31 -8.10
N GLN A 43 10.79 1.03 -7.43
CA GLN A 43 10.97 2.42 -7.05
C GLN A 43 11.61 2.54 -5.67
N ASN A 44 11.11 1.76 -4.70
CA ASN A 44 11.63 1.75 -3.35
C ASN A 44 11.61 0.31 -2.77
N PRO A 45 12.76 -0.38 -2.73
CA PRO A 45 12.83 -1.73 -2.18
C PRO A 45 12.49 -1.84 -0.70
N VAL A 46 12.61 -0.74 0.07
CA VAL A 46 12.36 -0.73 1.51
C VAL A 46 10.86 -0.83 1.80
N THR A 47 10.03 -0.09 1.07
CA THR A 47 8.57 -0.02 1.25
C THR A 47 7.80 -0.87 0.24
N GLY A 48 8.47 -1.39 -0.79
CA GLY A 48 7.89 -2.33 -1.75
C GLY A 48 8.29 -3.79 -1.51
N GLY A 49 9.15 -4.07 -0.53
CA GLY A 49 9.56 -5.42 -0.15
C GLY A 49 8.66 -5.99 0.95
N LEU A 50 8.29 -7.27 0.85
CA LEU A 50 7.40 -7.94 1.79
C LEU A 50 7.94 -9.33 2.15
N ILE A 51 7.66 -9.79 3.37
CA ILE A 51 7.84 -11.19 3.78
C ILE A 51 6.54 -11.73 4.34
N PHE A 52 6.30 -13.01 4.13
CA PHE A 52 5.16 -13.72 4.70
C PHE A 52 5.65 -14.56 5.87
N ILE A 53 5.10 -14.30 7.06
CA ILE A 53 5.45 -14.99 8.29
C ILE A 53 4.26 -15.84 8.72
N ASP A 54 4.47 -17.13 8.93
CA ASP A 54 3.46 -18.00 9.51
C ASP A 54 3.25 -17.67 10.99
N ARG A 55 1.99 -17.44 11.38
CA ARG A 55 1.65 -16.93 12.72
C ARG A 55 1.77 -17.96 13.84
N LEU A 56 1.84 -19.25 13.52
CA LEU A 56 1.93 -20.33 14.52
C LEU A 56 3.39 -20.73 14.77
N SER A 57 4.16 -20.90 13.71
CA SER A 57 5.57 -21.34 13.75
C SER A 57 6.57 -20.19 13.79
N ASN A 58 6.16 -18.96 13.45
CA ASN A 58 7.01 -17.78 13.27
C ASN A 58 8.09 -17.93 12.18
N VAL A 59 7.94 -18.91 11.29
CA VAL A 59 8.86 -19.11 10.16
C VAL A 59 8.45 -18.21 9.00
N THR A 60 9.44 -17.64 8.31
CA THR A 60 9.23 -16.96 7.02
C THR A 60 8.90 -18.00 5.95
N VAL A 61 7.67 -17.97 5.43
CA VAL A 61 7.16 -18.92 4.43
C VAL A 61 7.27 -18.41 3.00
N GLY A 62 7.57 -17.12 2.82
CA GLY A 62 7.75 -16.54 1.50
C GLY A 62 8.24 -15.10 1.53
N ALA A 63 8.60 -14.60 0.36
CA ALA A 63 8.94 -13.22 0.11
C ALA A 63 8.07 -12.67 -1.04
N GLY A 64 7.80 -11.38 -1.01
CA GLY A 64 6.98 -10.67 -1.98
C GLY A 64 7.61 -9.35 -2.40
N MET A 65 7.26 -8.92 -3.59
CA MET A 65 7.60 -7.61 -4.14
C MET A 65 6.31 -6.94 -4.59
N VAL A 66 6.06 -5.72 -4.15
CA VAL A 66 4.90 -4.93 -4.58
C VAL A 66 5.06 -4.61 -6.07
N HIS A 67 4.16 -5.19 -6.88
CA HIS A 67 4.07 -4.89 -8.31
C HIS A 67 3.34 -3.56 -8.53
N GLU A 68 2.18 -3.41 -7.89
CA GLU A 68 1.35 -2.21 -7.94
C GLU A 68 0.50 -2.10 -6.66
N PRO A 69 0.46 -0.92 -5.99
CA PRO A 69 -0.49 -0.66 -4.92
C PRO A 69 -1.89 -0.50 -5.50
N VAL A 70 -2.82 -1.34 -5.07
CA VAL A 70 -4.24 -1.23 -5.45
C VAL A 70 -4.98 -0.55 -4.31
N SER A 71 -5.34 0.72 -4.48
CA SER A 71 -6.29 1.38 -3.59
C SER A 71 -7.70 1.11 -4.08
N LEU A 72 -8.47 0.32 -3.34
CA LEU A 72 -9.92 0.33 -3.46
C LEU A 72 -10.37 1.73 -3.01
N ALA A 73 -10.66 2.61 -3.96
CA ALA A 73 -11.00 4.00 -3.72
C ALA A 73 -12.15 4.13 -2.71
N THR A 74 -11.79 4.31 -1.43
CA THR A 74 -12.69 4.82 -0.40
C THR A 74 -11.90 5.65 0.62
N ALA A 75 -10.96 6.47 0.15
CA ALA A 75 -10.69 7.71 0.86
C ALA A 75 -11.70 8.71 0.33
N ALA A 76 -12.88 8.78 0.96
CA ALA A 76 -13.61 10.04 0.92
C ALA A 76 -12.60 11.12 1.35
N PRO A 77 -12.50 12.27 0.65
CA PRO A 77 -11.66 13.36 1.11
C PRO A 77 -12.02 13.60 2.58
N SER A 78 -11.05 13.57 3.48
CA SER A 78 -11.33 13.83 4.89
C SER A 78 -11.99 15.20 4.96
N GLU A 79 -13.28 15.25 5.26
CA GLU A 79 -13.96 16.50 5.55
C GLU A 79 -13.30 17.05 6.81
N PHE A 80 -12.47 18.09 6.67
CA PHE A 80 -11.85 18.75 7.81
C PHE A 80 -12.96 19.23 8.75
N SER A 81 -12.85 18.88 10.03
CA SER A 81 -13.77 19.35 11.05
C SER A 81 -13.70 20.88 11.17
N ALA A 82 -14.77 21.50 11.68
CA ALA A 82 -14.81 22.95 11.92
C ALA A 82 -13.62 23.43 12.79
N PHE A 83 -13.23 22.61 13.78
CA PHE A 83 -12.08 22.89 14.63
C PHE A 83 -10.76 22.93 13.85
N GLU A 84 -10.53 21.98 12.95
CA GLU A 84 -9.29 21.92 12.14
C GLU A 84 -9.17 23.12 11.20
N LEU A 85 -10.31 23.58 10.64
CA LEU A 85 -10.36 24.79 9.82
C LEU A 85 -10.05 26.05 10.62
N GLU A 86 -10.63 26.19 11.82
CA GLU A 86 -10.35 27.30 12.72
C GLU A 86 -8.88 27.33 13.18
N LEU A 87 -8.33 26.16 13.51
CA LEU A 87 -6.93 26.02 13.88
C LEU A 87 -6.01 26.38 12.71
N ASN A 88 -6.30 25.91 11.50
CA ASN A 88 -5.52 26.27 10.31
C ASN A 88 -5.52 27.78 10.07
N ALA A 89 -6.69 28.43 10.18
CA ALA A 89 -6.81 29.89 10.05
C ALA A 89 -5.99 30.63 11.13
N LEU A 90 -6.03 30.16 12.38
CA LEU A 90 -5.26 30.74 13.47
C LEU A 90 -3.76 30.60 13.23
N VAL A 91 -3.30 29.42 12.81
CA VAL A 91 -1.89 29.14 12.51
C VAL A 91 -1.39 30.02 11.37
N ARG A 92 -2.13 30.13 10.27
CA ARG A 92 -1.77 31.00 9.14
C ARG A 92 -1.69 32.47 9.54
N ARG A 93 -2.58 32.91 10.44
CA ARG A 93 -2.61 34.30 10.93
C ARG A 93 -1.46 34.65 11.88
N HIS A 94 -1.11 33.75 12.80
CA HIS A 94 -0.13 34.05 13.86
C HIS A 94 1.27 33.52 13.58
N PHE A 95 1.40 32.50 12.73
CA PHE A 95 2.67 31.85 12.37
C PHE A 95 2.86 31.78 10.85
N PRO A 96 2.82 32.92 10.13
CA PRO A 96 2.94 32.93 8.67
C PRO A 96 4.29 32.38 8.17
N HIS A 97 5.34 32.46 8.99
CA HIS A 97 6.67 31.91 8.68
C HIS A 97 6.70 30.37 8.61
N TRP A 98 5.67 29.67 9.09
CA TRP A 98 5.56 28.20 8.95
C TRP A 98 5.11 27.77 7.55
N GLY A 99 4.59 28.69 6.72
CA GLY A 99 4.13 28.35 5.37
C GLY A 99 2.97 27.36 5.35
N ALA A 100 2.10 27.37 6.37
CA ALA A 100 0.92 26.51 6.44
C ALA A 100 -0.04 26.78 5.27
N ARG A 101 -0.42 25.73 4.54
CA ARG A 101 -1.35 25.81 3.39
C ARG A 101 -2.79 25.97 3.85
N ASP A 102 -3.60 26.62 3.01
CA ASP A 102 -5.03 26.75 3.24
C ASP A 102 -5.74 25.39 3.02
N LEU A 103 -6.46 24.92 4.04
CA LEU A 103 -7.24 23.68 3.95
C LEU A 103 -8.56 23.85 3.18
N LEU A 104 -9.04 25.09 3.00
CA LEU A 104 -10.21 25.39 2.16
C LEU A 104 -9.86 25.56 0.67
N GLY A 105 -8.56 25.46 0.33
CA GLY A 105 -8.04 25.55 -1.02
C GLY A 105 -7.87 26.98 -1.53
N ASP A 106 -6.66 27.29 -2.02
CA ASP A 106 -6.49 28.35 -3.01
C ASP A 106 -7.18 27.89 -4.30
N LYS A 107 -8.17 28.65 -4.78
CA LYS A 107 -8.64 28.53 -6.17
C LYS A 107 -7.68 29.23 -7.12
#